data_AF-A0A316NZL2-F1
#
_entry.id   AF-A0A316NZL2-F1
#
_cell.length_a   1.000
_cell.length_b   1.000
_cell.length_c   1.000
_cell.angle_alpha   90.00
_cell.angle_beta   90.00
_cell.angle_gamma   90.00
#
_symmetry.space_group_name_H-M   'P 1'
#
loop_
_entity.id
_entity.type
_entity.pdbx_description
1 polymer ?
#
loop_
_entity_poly.entity_id
_entity_poly.type
_entity_poly.pdbx_seq_one_letter_code
_entity_poly.pdbx_strand_id
1 'polypeptide(L)'
;MADRGPEIPIERIDRATGAFLDAQGNGYFEISNDLFVAEGVIGEGTIAFHGSGSHGGHIVLKPLYVRRGARWVNMLTGVACPI
;
A
#
# COMPACT_ATOMS: atom_id res chain seq x y z
N MET A 1 -2.08 12.33 -17.19
CA MET A 1 -2.60 11.60 -16.03
C MET A 1 -1.45 10.78 -15.48
N ALA A 2 -1.11 10.91 -14.20
CA ALA A 2 0.00 10.15 -13.63
C ALA A 2 -0.40 8.68 -13.54
N ASP A 3 0.41 7.79 -14.09
CA ASP A 3 0.25 6.35 -13.93
C ASP A 3 0.38 6.00 -12.44
N ARG A 4 -0.54 5.17 -11.93
CA ARG A 4 -0.58 4.77 -10.51
C ARG A 4 0.58 3.83 -10.15
N GLY A 5 1.28 3.29 -11.15
CA GLY A 5 2.19 2.17 -10.95
C GLY A 5 1.42 0.84 -10.86
N PRO A 6 2.13 -0.30 -10.92
CA PRO A 6 1.52 -1.61 -11.01
C PRO A 6 0.76 -2.00 -9.73
N GLU A 7 -0.29 -2.82 -9.88
CA GLU A 7 -0.89 -3.52 -8.75
C GLU A 7 0.07 -4.60 -8.24
N ILE A 8 0.06 -4.85 -6.93
CA ILE A 8 0.93 -5.82 -6.26
C ILE A 8 0.06 -6.97 -5.73
N PRO A 9 0.08 -8.15 -6.37
CA PRO A 9 -0.60 -9.33 -5.85
C PRO A 9 0.05 -9.81 -4.56
N ILE A 10 -0.78 -10.12 -3.56
CA ILE A 10 -0.33 -10.72 -2.30
C ILE A 10 -0.54 -12.22 -2.36
N GLU A 11 0.55 -12.97 -2.15
CA GLU A 11 0.55 -14.43 -2.23
C GLU A 11 0.28 -15.08 -0.88
N ARG A 12 0.76 -14.46 0.21
CA ARG A 12 0.56 -14.98 1.56
C ARG A 12 0.57 -13.88 2.60
N ILE A 13 0.03 -14.21 3.77
CA ILE A 13 0.14 -13.40 4.98
C ILE A 13 1.07 -14.16 5.94
N ASP A 14 2.15 -13.52 6.36
CA ASP A 14 2.96 -14.02 7.45
C ASP A 14 2.22 -13.79 8.76
N ARG A 15 1.80 -14.88 9.41
CA ARG A 15 1.02 -14.82 10.66
C ARG A 15 1.85 -14.43 11.89
N ALA A 16 3.18 -14.56 11.82
CA ALA A 16 4.03 -14.17 12.94
C ALA A 16 4.16 -12.64 13.03
N THR A 17 4.27 -11.98 11.87
CA THR A 17 4.49 -10.52 11.77
C THR A 17 3.23 -9.75 11.39
N GLY A 18 2.23 -10.42 10.82
CA GLY A 18 1.08 -9.80 10.18
C GLY A 18 1.38 -9.24 8.78
N ALA A 19 2.60 -9.44 8.25
CA ALA A 19 3.01 -8.89 6.97
C ALA A 19 2.26 -9.54 5.81
N PHE A 20 1.84 -8.72 4.86
CA PHE A 20 1.33 -9.17 3.57
C PHE A 20 2.56 -9.31 2.65
N LEU A 21 2.73 -10.48 2.05
CA LEU A 21 3.93 -10.81 1.28
C LEU A 21 3.57 -11.00 -0.19
N ASP A 22 4.30 -10.29 -1.07
CA ASP A 22 4.24 -10.51 -2.50
C ASP A 22 5.07 -11.74 -2.93
N ALA A 23 5.07 -12.03 -4.23
CA ALA A 23 5.82 -13.15 -4.83
C ALA A 23 7.35 -13.07 -4.65
N GLN A 24 7.87 -11.86 -4.41
CA GLN A 24 9.31 -11.62 -4.19
C GLN A 24 9.66 -11.68 -2.70
N GLY A 25 8.67 -11.79 -1.81
CA GLY A 25 8.84 -11.79 -0.37
C GLY A 25 8.91 -10.39 0.24
N ASN A 26 8.56 -9.34 -0.49
CA ASN A 26 8.49 -7.99 0.06
C ASN A 26 7.32 -7.90 1.04
N GLY A 27 7.57 -7.34 2.22
CA GLY A 27 6.58 -7.15 3.29
C GLY A 27 5.82 -5.84 3.18
N TYR A 28 4.51 -5.92 3.36
CA TYR A 28 3.60 -4.78 3.43
C TYR A 28 2.81 -4.84 4.73
N PHE A 29 2.75 -3.71 5.44
CA PHE A 29 2.16 -3.59 6.76
C PHE A 29 1.03 -2.59 6.76
N GLU A 30 -0.11 -2.97 7.33
CA GLU A 30 -1.26 -2.10 7.46
C GLU A 30 -0.96 -0.95 8.44
N ILE A 31 -1.27 0.27 8.04
CA ILE A 31 -1.09 1.48 8.86
C ILE A 31 -2.42 2.15 9.22
N SER A 32 -3.48 1.90 8.46
CA SER A 32 -4.82 2.46 8.68
C SER A 32 -5.82 1.82 7.70
N ASN A 33 -6.95 1.30 8.17
CA ASN A 33 -8.11 0.79 7.39
C ASN A 33 -7.82 0.44 5.91
N ASP A 34 -7.28 -0.75 5.66
CA ASP A 34 -6.92 -1.27 4.33
C ASP A 34 -5.84 -0.47 3.58
N LEU A 35 -5.00 0.30 4.29
CA LEU A 35 -3.84 0.98 3.73
C LEU A 35 -2.56 0.39 4.27
N PHE A 36 -1.69 0.01 3.35
CA PHE A 36 -0.47 -0.72 3.61
C PHE A 36 0.73 0.10 3.15
N VAL A 37 1.86 -0.02 3.82
CA VAL A 37 3.15 0.51 3.35
C VAL A 37 4.16 -0.64 3.25
N ALA A 38 5.10 -0.54 2.32
CA ALA A 38 6.23 -1.45 2.29
C ALA A 38 7.04 -1.33 3.60
N GLU A 39 7.69 -2.41 4.00
CA GLU A 39 8.55 -2.44 5.19
C GLU A 39 9.57 -1.30 5.18
N GLY A 40 9.73 -0.65 6.34
CA GLY A 40 10.72 0.40 6.55
C GLY A 40 10.16 1.64 7.23
N VAL A 41 10.98 2.70 7.25
CA VAL A 41 10.61 3.99 7.85
C VAL A 41 9.71 4.77 6.90
N ILE A 42 8.57 5.25 7.40
CA ILE A 42 7.67 6.13 6.65
C ILE A 42 8.29 7.54 6.57
N GLY A 43 8.57 8.00 5.35
CA GLY A 43 9.19 9.29 5.06
C GLY A 43 8.72 9.90 3.74
N GLU A 44 9.37 10.98 3.29
CA GLU A 44 9.09 11.59 1.99
C GLU A 44 9.14 10.54 0.87
N GLY A 45 8.13 10.51 0.00
CA GLY A 45 8.07 9.60 -1.13
C GLY A 45 7.57 8.18 -0.80
N THR A 46 7.34 7.82 0.47
CA THR A 46 6.72 6.54 0.82
C THR A 46 5.36 6.41 0.16
N ILE A 47 5.08 5.25 -0.42
CA ILE A 47 3.80 4.92 -1.04
C ILE A 47 2.95 4.13 -0.05
N ALA A 48 1.70 4.56 0.14
CA ALA A 48 0.67 3.75 0.79
C ALA A 48 -0.25 3.17 -0.28
N PHE A 49 -0.51 1.87 -0.14
CA PHE A 49 -1.28 1.06 -1.05
C PHE A 49 -2.63 0.72 -0.43
N HIS A 50 -3.70 0.84 -1.20
CA HIS A 50 -5.00 0.33 -0.78
C HIS A 50 -5.08 -1.18 -1.06
N GLY A 51 -5.35 -1.95 -0.01
CA GLY A 51 -5.67 -3.36 -0.11
C GLY A 51 -7.10 -3.55 -0.61
N SER A 52 -7.25 -4.36 -1.65
CA SER A 52 -8.57 -4.73 -2.16
C SER A 52 -8.63 -6.23 -2.44
N GLY A 53 -9.75 -6.85 -2.09
CA GLY A 53 -10.04 -8.25 -2.44
C GLY A 53 -10.48 -8.37 -3.90
N SER A 54 -10.04 -9.43 -4.57
CA SER A 54 -10.55 -9.86 -5.87
C SER A 54 -11.63 -10.93 -5.69
N HIS A 55 -12.46 -11.14 -6.73
CA HIS A 55 -13.55 -12.13 -6.71
C HIS A 55 -13.09 -13.59 -6.49
N GLY A 56 -11.79 -13.88 -6.55
CA GLY A 56 -11.20 -15.19 -6.26
C GLY A 56 -10.65 -15.35 -4.83
N GLY A 57 -10.84 -14.37 -3.94
CA GLY A 57 -10.27 -14.39 -2.59
C GLY A 57 -8.79 -13.99 -2.51
N HIS A 58 -8.21 -13.47 -3.60
CA HIS A 58 -6.85 -12.93 -3.60
C HIS A 58 -6.85 -11.45 -3.25
N ILE A 59 -5.85 -11.01 -2.49
CA ILE A 59 -5.66 -9.60 -2.14
C ILE A 59 -4.68 -8.98 -3.13
N VAL A 60 -4.99 -7.77 -3.58
CA VAL A 60 -4.07 -6.93 -4.36
C VAL A 60 -3.89 -5.59 -3.67
N LEU A 61 -2.66 -5.09 -3.64
CA LEU A 61 -2.32 -3.76 -3.15
C LEU A 61 -2.18 -2.81 -4.34
N LYS A 62 -2.92 -1.70 -4.31
CA LYS A 62 -2.90 -0.69 -5.38
C LYS A 62 -2.34 0.61 -4.84
N PRO A 63 -1.29 1.20 -5.45
CA PRO A 63 -0.77 2.49 -5.01
C PRO A 63 -1.88 3.55 -4.97
N LEU A 64 -2.04 4.23 -3.83
CA LEU A 64 -3.12 5.21 -3.66
C LEU A 64 -2.62 6.56 -3.14
N TYR A 65 -1.68 6.56 -2.20
CA TYR A 65 -1.15 7.78 -1.62
C TYR A 65 0.37 7.82 -1.68
N VAL A 66 0.92 9.02 -1.81
CA VAL A 66 2.35 9.29 -1.61
C VAL A 66 2.52 10.23 -0.42
N ARG A 67 3.52 9.95 0.42
CA ARG A 67 3.90 10.81 1.53
C ARG A 67 4.64 12.02 0.99
N ARG A 68 4.14 13.23 1.30
CA ARG A 68 4.75 14.52 1.00
C ARG A 68 4.77 15.37 2.28
N GLY A 69 5.94 15.51 2.87
CA GLY A 69 6.17 16.03 4.21
C GLY A 69 5.40 15.21 5.25
N ALA A 70 4.63 15.91 6.07
CA ALA A 70 3.78 15.30 7.10
C ALA A 70 2.40 14.82 6.58
N ARG A 71 2.14 14.90 5.26
CA ARG A 71 0.82 14.65 4.67
C ARG A 71 0.87 13.48 3.70
N TRP A 72 -0.22 12.75 3.63
CA TRP A 72 -0.47 11.82 2.54
C TRP A 72 -1.24 12.53 1.43
N VAL A 73 -0.84 12.33 0.18
CA VAL A 73 -1.47 12.97 -0.97
C VAL A 73 -1.98 11.88 -1.91
N ASN A 74 -3.26 11.94 -2.25
CA ASN A 74 -3.89 10.98 -3.16
C ASN A 74 -3.26 11.13 -4.54
N MET A 75 -2.75 10.03 -5.09
CA MET A 75 -2.00 10.04 -6.35
C MET A 75 -2.88 10.30 -7.58
N LEU A 76 -4.21 10.09 -7.48
CA LEU A 76 -5.14 10.40 -8.57
C LEU A 76 -5.63 11.85 -8.54
N THR A 77 -6.00 12.34 -7.36
CA THR A 77 -6.68 13.63 -7.23
C THR A 77 -5.74 14.75 -6.84
N GLY A 78 -4.54 14.43 -6.33
CA GLY A 78 -3.61 15.41 -5.75
C GLY A 78 -4.08 15.98 -4.42
N VAL A 79 -5.19 15.50 -3.86
CA VAL A 79 -5.78 16.00 -2.62
C VAL A 79 -5.04 15.40 -1.42
N ALA A 80 -4.73 16.25 -0.43
CA ALA A 80 -4.16 15.80 0.83
C ALA A 80 -5.22 15.10 1.69
N CYS A 81 -4.86 13.96 2.27
CA CYS A 81 -5.72 13.17 3.15
C CYS A 81 -5.05 12.95 4.51
N PRO A 82 -5.78 13.08 5.62
CA PRO A 82 -5.38 12.50 6.88
C PRO A 82 -5.55 10.98 6.78
N ILE A 83 -4.50 10.22 7.14
CA ILE A 83 -4.50 8.75 7.23
C ILE A 83 -4.10 8.38 8.64
#